data_AF-A0A8I6GIR7-F1
#
_entry.id   AF-A0A8I6GIR7-F1
#
_cell.length_a   1.000
_cell.length_b   1.000
_cell.length_c   1.000
_cell.angle_alpha   90.00
_cell.angle_beta   90.00
_cell.angle_gamma   90.00
#
_symmetry.space_group_name_H-M   'P 1'
#
loop_
_entity.id
_entity.type
_entity.pdbx_description
1 polymer ?
#
loop_
_entity_poly.entity_id
_entity_poly.type
_entity_poly.pdbx_seq_one_letter_code
_entity_poly.pdbx_strand_id
1 'polypeptide(L)'
;MDKKSGVKTQKSGNGATATLSPKEILNLTRELLQKCSSPAPGPGKEWEAYTQIRALVEKIRKKQKGRRMIFMGSTKVTNDC
;
A
#
# COMPACT_ATOMS: atom_id res chain seq x y z
N MET A 1 6.94 -47.07 -23.01
CA MET A 1 8.01 -46.09 -22.69
C MET A 1 7.42 -44.72 -22.94
N ASP A 2 6.64 -44.13 -22.02
CA ASP A 2 6.00 -42.84 -22.32
C ASP A 2 5.90 -41.99 -21.04
N LYS A 3 6.92 -41.15 -20.83
CA LYS A 3 6.96 -40.10 -19.80
C LYS A 3 6.38 -38.82 -20.40
N LYS A 4 5.24 -38.34 -19.90
CA LYS A 4 4.80 -36.95 -20.09
C LYS A 4 4.97 -36.17 -18.78
N SER A 5 5.83 -35.16 -18.85
CA SER A 5 6.17 -34.17 -17.82
C SER A 5 5.40 -32.86 -18.06
N GLY A 6 5.23 -32.07 -16.99
CA GLY A 6 4.80 -30.66 -17.02
C GLY A 6 3.31 -30.48 -16.72
N VAL A 7 2.86 -29.61 -15.81
CA VAL A 7 3.45 -28.38 -15.27
C VAL A 7 2.77 -28.07 -13.93
N LYS A 8 3.53 -27.59 -12.93
CA LYS A 8 3.03 -27.21 -11.60
C LYS A 8 2.58 -25.76 -11.64
N THR A 9 1.28 -25.52 -11.85
CA THR A 9 0.69 -24.18 -11.81
C THR A 9 0.57 -23.70 -10.36
N GLN A 10 1.50 -22.83 -9.96
CA GLN A 10 1.48 -22.14 -8.68
C GLN A 10 0.48 -20.98 -8.74
N LYS A 11 -0.74 -21.20 -8.24
CA LYS A 11 -1.74 -20.13 -8.09
C LYS A 11 -1.33 -19.23 -6.91
N SER A 12 -0.82 -18.04 -7.20
CA SER A 12 -0.67 -16.97 -6.21
C SER A 12 -2.06 -16.50 -5.78
N GLY A 13 -2.63 -17.18 -4.79
CA GLY A 13 -3.89 -16.80 -4.15
C GLY A 13 -3.67 -15.65 -3.18
N ASN A 14 -3.62 -14.42 -3.68
CA ASN A 14 -3.83 -13.22 -2.87
C ASN A 14 -5.33 -13.09 -2.57
N GLY A 15 -5.84 -13.97 -1.71
CA GLY A 15 -7.22 -14.02 -1.26
C GLY A 15 -7.29 -14.01 0.26
N ALA A 16 -6.79 -12.94 0.88
CA ALA A 16 -6.98 -12.69 2.30
C ALA A 16 -7.33 -11.21 2.49
N THR A 17 -8.52 -10.82 2.06
CA THR A 17 -9.24 -9.70 2.67
C THR A 17 -9.68 -10.14 4.06
N ALA A 18 -8.71 -10.40 4.95
CA ALA A 18 -9.00 -10.38 6.38
C ALA A 18 -9.50 -8.97 6.67
N THR A 19 -10.70 -8.85 7.20
CA THR A 19 -11.20 -7.59 7.75
C THR A 19 -10.21 -7.17 8.82
N LEU A 20 -9.28 -6.28 8.47
CA LEU A 20 -8.22 -5.87 9.38
C LEU A 20 -8.84 -5.12 10.53
N SER A 21 -8.39 -5.45 11.73
CA SER A 21 -8.89 -4.82 12.93
C SER A 21 -8.58 -3.33 12.89
N PRO A 22 -9.49 -2.45 13.35
CA PRO A 22 -9.19 -1.04 13.56
C PRO A 22 -7.88 -0.83 14.36
N LYS A 23 -7.56 -1.76 15.27
CA LYS A 23 -6.32 -1.76 16.06
C LYS A 23 -5.06 -1.90 15.20
N GLU A 24 -5.10 -2.69 14.13
CA GLU A 24 -3.95 -2.87 13.24
C GLU A 24 -3.67 -1.62 12.42
N ILE A 25 -4.72 -1.00 11.86
CA ILE A 25 -4.57 0.28 11.14
C ILE A 25 -4.03 1.35 12.09
N LEU A 26 -4.56 1.44 13.30
CA LEU A 26 -4.08 2.39 14.31
C LEU A 26 -2.60 2.18 14.65
N ASN A 27 -2.16 0.93 14.79
CA ASN A 27 -0.75 0.63 15.06
C ASN A 27 0.15 1.03 13.89
N LEU A 28 -0.26 0.76 12.64
CA LEU A 28 0.49 1.19 11.46
C LEU A 28 0.55 2.72 11.34
N THR A 29 -0.54 3.42 11.67
CA THR A 29 -0.56 4.89 11.67
C THR A 29 0.35 5.46 12.76
N ARG A 30 0.42 4.84 13.94
CA ARG A 30 1.38 5.22 14.99
C ARG A 30 2.83 5.05 14.53
N GLU A 31 3.15 3.92 13.91
CA GLU A 31 4.48 3.66 13.32
C GLU A 31 4.83 4.72 12.27
N LEU A 32 3.87 5.05 11.40
CA LEU A 32 4.06 6.07 10.36
C LEU A 32 4.31 7.46 10.97
N LEU A 33 3.52 7.83 11.98
CA LEU A 33 3.71 9.10 12.69
C LEU A 33 5.11 9.18 13.29
N GLN A 34 5.56 8.13 14.00
CA GLN A 34 6.90 8.10 14.60
C GLN A 34 8.01 8.25 13.55
N LYS A 35 7.91 7.53 12.42
CA LYS A 35 8.88 7.63 11.31
C LYS A 35 8.94 9.02 10.70
N CYS A 36 7.78 9.65 10.48
CA CYS A 36 7.70 10.98 9.89
C CYS A 36 8.03 12.12 10.87
N SER A 37 7.91 11.90 12.18
CA SER A 37 8.26 12.86 13.23
C SER A 37 9.70 12.73 13.74
N SER A 38 10.46 11.76 13.23
CA SER A 38 11.89 11.63 13.56
C SER A 38 12.69 12.80 12.97
N PRO A 39 13.85 13.15 13.56
CA PRO A 39 14.74 14.16 12.98
C PRO A 39 15.08 13.86 11.53
N ALA A 40 15.37 14.90 10.75
CA ALA A 40 15.75 14.75 9.35
C ALA A 40 16.92 13.75 9.21
N PRO A 41 16.82 12.75 8.32
CA PRO A 41 17.92 11.84 8.07
C PRO A 41 19.11 12.64 7.54
N GLY A 42 20.34 12.20 7.84
CA GLY A 42 21.54 12.85 7.32
C GLY A 42 21.58 12.85 5.78
N PRO A 43 22.36 13.76 5.16
CA PRO A 43 22.54 13.80 3.72
C PRO A 43 22.90 12.41 3.16
N GLY A 44 22.25 12.01 2.06
CA GLY A 44 22.43 10.68 1.45
C GLY A 44 21.60 9.55 2.06
N LYS A 45 20.90 9.78 3.19
CA LYS A 45 19.94 8.83 3.78
C LYS A 45 18.48 9.14 3.46
N GLU A 46 18.22 10.25 2.78
CA GLU A 46 16.87 10.71 2.42
C GLU A 46 16.11 9.72 1.55
N TRP A 47 16.77 9.12 0.54
CA TRP A 47 16.13 8.13 -0.33
C TRP A 47 15.73 6.86 0.44
N GLU A 48 16.58 6.41 1.35
CA GLU A 48 16.29 5.27 2.22
C GLU A 48 15.10 5.57 3.14
N ALA A 49 15.07 6.76 3.76
CA ALA A 49 13.95 7.20 4.57
C ALA A 49 12.65 7.32 3.75
N TYR A 50 12.71 7.90 2.54
CA TYR A 50 11.58 8.00 1.63
C TYR A 50 11.01 6.64 1.26
N THR A 51 11.86 5.69 0.86
CA THR A 51 11.42 4.34 0.48
C THR A 51 10.79 3.57 1.64
N GLN A 52 11.33 3.71 2.87
CA GLN A 52 10.73 3.15 4.08
C GLN A 52 9.34 3.76 4.37
N ILE A 53 9.22 5.09 4.34
CA ILE A 53 7.95 5.77 4.58
C ILE A 53 6.93 5.39 3.49
N ARG A 54 7.33 5.37 2.22
CA ARG A 54 6.48 4.99 1.09
C ARG A 54 5.97 3.55 1.23
N ALA A 55 6.83 2.60 1.61
CA ALA A 55 6.43 1.22 1.84
C ALA A 55 5.37 1.10 2.94
N LEU A 56 5.52 1.87 4.03
CA LEU A 56 4.56 1.90 5.13
C LEU A 56 3.23 2.55 4.73
N VAL A 57 3.26 3.66 4.00
CA VAL A 57 2.07 4.30 3.43
C VAL A 57 1.33 3.36 2.49
N GLU A 58 2.04 2.66 1.61
CA GLU A 58 1.42 1.67 0.71
C GLU A 58 0.81 0.48 1.46
N LYS A 59 1.45 0.03 2.54
CA LYS A 59 0.90 -0.99 3.43
C LYS A 59 -0.41 -0.52 4.06
N ILE A 60 -0.50 0.72 4.52
CA ILE A 60 -1.75 1.30 5.05
C ILE A 60 -2.81 1.44 3.94
N ARG A 61 -2.43 1.99 2.78
CA ARG A 61 -3.33 2.23 1.63
C ARG A 61 -3.99 0.94 1.16
N LYS A 62 -3.22 -0.15 0.98
CA LYS A 62 -3.73 -1.47 0.57
C LYS A 62 -4.71 -2.08 1.58
N LYS A 63 -4.65 -1.64 2.83
CA LYS A 63 -5.52 -2.11 3.93
C LYS A 63 -6.77 -1.24 4.11
N GLN A 64 -6.85 -0.08 3.44
CA GLN A 64 -7.99 0.82 3.46
C GLN A 64 -8.85 0.67 2.19
N LYS A 65 -10.09 1.16 2.23
CA LYS A 65 -11.04 1.11 1.10
C LYS A 65 -10.89 2.28 0.09
N GLY A 66 -9.74 2.97 0.11
CA GLY A 66 -9.53 4.19 -0.68
C GLY A 66 -10.39 5.37 -0.18
N ARG A 67 -10.94 6.15 -1.11
CA ARG A 67 -11.79 7.31 -0.78
C ARG A 67 -13.08 6.84 -0.09
N ARG A 68 -13.36 7.38 1.11
CA ARG A 68 -14.56 7.03 1.89
C ARG A 68 -15.87 7.44 1.22
N MET A 69 -15.85 8.52 0.45
CA MET A 69 -16.98 9.03 -0.32
C MET A 69 -16.50 9.22 -1.75
N ILE A 70 -17.23 8.66 -2.70
CA ILE A 70 -16.98 8.82 -4.13
C ILE A 70 -18.26 9.41 -4.71
N PHE A 71 -18.20 10.65 -5.18
CA PHE A 71 -19.30 11.26 -5.91
C PHE A 71 -19.29 10.73 -7.34
N MET A 72 -20.44 10.27 -7.83
CA MET A 72 -20.60 9.70 -9.17
C MET A 72 -20.71 10.75 -10.29
N GLY A 73 -20.54 12.04 -9.98
CA GLY A 73 -20.51 13.09 -11.00
C GLY A 73 -19.27 12.97 -11.88
N SER A 74 -19.39 13.32 -13.16
CA SER A 74 -18.22 13.53 -14.02
C SER A 74 -17.40 14.67 -13.40
N THR A 75 -16.15 14.42 -13.03
CA THR A 75 -15.18 15.50 -12.83
C THR A 75 -14.95 16.12 -14.19
N LYS A 76 -15.84 17.03 -14.62
CA LYS A 76 -15.52 17.95 -15.71
C LYS A 76 -14.44 18.87 -15.17
N VAL A 77 -13.20 18.39 -15.20
CA VAL A 77 -12.06 19.28 -15.29
C VAL A 77 -12.08 19.73 -16.73
N THR A 78 -12.85 20.79 -17.00
CA THR A 78 -12.71 21.56 -18.23
C THR A 78 -11.31 22.15 -18.20
N ASN A 79 -10.34 21.42 -18.77
CA ASN A 79 -9.15 22.01 -19.35
C ASN A 79 -9.60 22.65 -20.67
N ASP A 80 -10.38 23.72 -20.58
CA ASP A 80 -10.58 24.62 -21.69
C ASP A 80 -9.55 25.75 -21.51
N CYS A 81 -8.52 25.69 -22.37
CA CYS A 81 -7.43 26.63 -22.67
C CYS A 81 -7.10 27.75 -21.67
#